data_AF-A0A1Z1UX63-F1
#
_entry.id   AF-A0A1Z1UX63-F1
#
_cell.length_a   1.000
_cell.length_b   1.000
_cell.length_c   1.000
_cell.angle_alpha   90.00
_cell.angle_beta   90.00
_cell.angle_gamma   90.00
#
_symmetry.space_group_name_H-M   'P 1'
#
loop_
_entity.id
_entity.type
_entity.pdbx_description
1 polymer ?
#
loop_
_entity_poly.entity_id
_entity_poly.type
_entity_poly.pdbx_seq_one_letter_code
_entity_poly.pdbx_strand_id
1 'polypeptide(L)'
;MTRESIATAVAFAALAVGLTACGSASKPPTPSVSATTTTAPASPFDADDFIGDKQRFYAKQIIDTVEQRGGTPNQVLAALVAGKAEADWMAGGGNKFDIYGWEHRLQYGASDSNTATPAATNNFMDVAATVPVDDNDPVAYALAVQRADPRGYDEKKHFRYKKDATAAGEYAIALPAAKIAYAELRSSQ
;
A
#
# COMPACT_ATOMS: atom_id res chain seq x y z
N MET A 1 -41.33 -20.64 10.66
CA MET A 1 -40.91 -19.70 9.61
C MET A 1 -39.54 -20.14 9.15
N THR A 2 -39.47 -20.79 7.99
CA THR A 2 -38.23 -21.20 7.33
C THR A 2 -37.91 -20.22 6.22
N ARG A 3 -36.63 -19.86 6.10
CA ARG A 3 -35.82 -19.70 4.86
C ARG A 3 -34.62 -18.77 5.13
N GLU A 4 -33.38 -19.29 5.09
CA GLU A 4 -32.45 -19.37 3.93
C GLU A 4 -31.51 -18.14 3.91
N SER A 5 -30.21 -18.17 3.63
CA SER A 5 -29.27 -19.20 3.17
C SER A 5 -27.83 -18.71 3.42
N ILE A 6 -26.91 -19.63 3.72
CA ILE A 6 -25.45 -19.44 3.66
C ILE A 6 -25.01 -19.97 2.29
N ALA A 7 -24.41 -19.13 1.46
CA ALA A 7 -23.87 -19.53 0.15
C ALA A 7 -22.35 -19.42 0.15
N THR A 8 -21.69 -20.54 0.48
CA THR A 8 -20.26 -20.77 0.31
C THR A 8 -20.03 -21.27 -1.12
N ALA A 9 -19.37 -20.48 -1.98
CA ALA A 9 -19.03 -20.90 -3.33
C ALA A 9 -17.63 -21.54 -3.33
N VAL A 10 -17.58 -22.86 -3.45
CA VAL A 10 -16.36 -23.64 -3.73
C VAL A 10 -16.18 -23.70 -5.24
N ALA A 11 -15.10 -23.11 -5.75
CA ALA A 11 -14.75 -23.18 -7.17
C ALA A 11 -13.95 -24.47 -7.44
N PHE A 12 -14.53 -25.40 -8.20
CA PHE A 12 -13.82 -26.55 -8.77
C PHE A 12 -13.10 -26.12 -10.05
N ALA A 13 -11.76 -26.23 -10.06
CA ALA A 13 -10.98 -26.14 -11.28
C ALA A 13 -10.74 -27.56 -11.83
N ALA A 14 -11.32 -27.87 -12.99
CA ALA A 14 -10.96 -29.04 -13.79
C ALA A 14 -10.35 -28.55 -15.10
N LEU A 15 -9.03 -28.69 -15.22
CA LEU A 15 -8.32 -28.63 -16.49
C LEU A 15 -8.48 -29.98 -17.20
N ALA A 16 -8.96 -29.96 -18.44
CA ALA A 16 -8.78 -31.07 -19.37
C ALA A 16 -8.34 -30.51 -20.73
N VAL A 17 -7.15 -30.92 -21.15
CA VAL A 17 -6.48 -30.55 -22.40
C VAL A 17 -6.68 -31.67 -23.42
N GLY A 18 -6.90 -31.30 -24.68
CA GLY A 18 -6.62 -32.10 -25.88
C GLY A 18 -7.70 -33.11 -26.30
N LEU A 19 -7.86 -33.49 -27.57
CA LEU A 19 -7.34 -33.03 -28.86
C LEU A 19 -8.09 -33.85 -29.95
N THR A 20 -8.19 -33.29 -31.17
CA THR A 20 -8.43 -33.92 -32.50
C THR A 20 -9.84 -34.05 -33.12
N ALA A 21 -9.98 -33.29 -34.23
CA ALA A 21 -10.41 -33.65 -35.60
C ALA A 21 -11.80 -34.26 -35.89
N CYS A 22 -12.61 -33.55 -36.70
CA CYS A 22 -12.84 -33.80 -38.13
C CYS A 22 -14.25 -33.36 -38.60
N GLY A 23 -14.35 -32.64 -39.73
CA GLY A 23 -15.52 -32.75 -40.61
C GLY A 23 -16.52 -31.58 -40.71
N SER A 24 -16.23 -30.65 -41.63
CA SER A 24 -17.13 -30.04 -42.63
C SER A 24 -18.26 -29.03 -42.25
N ALA A 25 -18.05 -27.81 -42.77
CA ALA A 25 -18.99 -26.83 -43.36
C ALA A 25 -19.82 -25.86 -42.47
N SER A 26 -19.17 -24.72 -42.19
CA SER A 26 -19.61 -23.32 -42.41
C SER A 26 -20.88 -22.77 -41.73
N LYS A 27 -20.71 -22.27 -40.50
CA LYS A 27 -20.73 -20.83 -40.17
C LYS A 27 -20.21 -20.66 -38.74
N PRO A 28 -19.10 -19.95 -38.46
CA PRO A 28 -18.70 -19.71 -37.08
C PRO A 28 -19.78 -18.84 -36.42
N PRO A 29 -20.29 -19.19 -35.23
CA PRO A 29 -20.97 -18.20 -34.42
C PRO A 29 -19.96 -17.07 -34.18
N THR A 30 -20.37 -15.83 -34.45
CA THR A 30 -19.59 -14.64 -34.09
C THR A 30 -19.14 -14.83 -32.64
N PRO A 31 -17.83 -14.75 -32.32
CA PRO A 31 -17.41 -14.86 -30.94
C PRO A 31 -18.10 -13.75 -30.17
N SER A 32 -19.03 -14.13 -29.30
CA SER A 32 -19.56 -13.21 -28.31
C SER A 32 -18.38 -12.88 -27.43
N VAL A 33 -17.75 -11.74 -27.70
CA VAL A 33 -16.76 -11.15 -26.81
C VAL A 33 -17.54 -10.85 -25.54
N SER A 34 -17.47 -11.78 -24.57
CA SER A 34 -17.84 -11.46 -23.20
C SER A 34 -16.97 -10.28 -22.82
N ALA A 35 -17.59 -9.09 -22.80
CA ALA A 35 -16.97 -7.90 -22.27
C ALA A 35 -16.48 -8.30 -20.88
N THR A 36 -15.16 -8.44 -20.75
CA THR A 36 -14.56 -8.64 -19.45
C THR A 36 -14.81 -7.32 -18.76
N THR A 37 -15.80 -7.28 -17.87
CA THR A 37 -15.98 -6.16 -16.95
C THR A 37 -14.75 -6.18 -16.06
N THR A 38 -13.69 -5.51 -16.52
CA THR A 38 -12.56 -5.16 -15.70
C THR A 38 -13.11 -4.22 -14.65
N THR A 39 -13.50 -4.81 -13.51
CA THR A 39 -13.85 -4.03 -12.34
C THR A 39 -12.60 -3.23 -12.02
N ALA A 40 -12.70 -1.91 -12.06
CA ALA A 40 -11.59 -1.05 -11.67
C ALA A 40 -11.12 -1.51 -10.28
N PRO A 41 -9.81 -1.63 -10.04
CA PRO A 41 -9.32 -1.96 -8.71
C PRO A 41 -9.95 -0.98 -7.70
N ALA A 42 -10.44 -1.52 -6.59
CA ALA A 42 -10.98 -0.67 -5.52
C ALA A 42 -9.90 0.33 -5.10
N SER A 43 -10.33 1.58 -4.89
CA SER A 43 -9.46 2.65 -4.38
C SER A 43 -8.70 2.16 -3.14
N PRO A 44 -7.39 2.45 -3.00
CA PRO A 44 -6.61 2.09 -1.82
C PRO A 44 -6.85 3.02 -0.63
N PHE A 45 -7.65 4.08 -0.85
CA PHE A 45 -8.05 5.08 0.13
C PHE A 45 -9.40 4.70 0.76
N ASP A 46 -9.65 5.25 1.94
CA ASP A 46 -10.92 5.06 2.66
C ASP A 46 -12.13 5.50 1.81
N ALA A 47 -13.27 4.87 2.07
CA ALA A 47 -14.54 5.16 1.38
C ALA A 47 -15.23 6.41 1.94
N ASP A 48 -14.90 6.84 3.16
CA ASP A 48 -15.27 8.15 3.67
C ASP A 48 -14.46 9.23 2.94
N ASP A 49 -15.15 10.15 2.26
CA ASP A 49 -14.52 11.18 1.41
C ASP A 49 -13.51 12.03 2.20
N PHE A 50 -13.80 12.37 3.46
CA PHE A 50 -12.92 13.22 4.26
C PHE A 50 -11.63 12.48 4.66
N ILE A 51 -11.75 11.21 5.06
CA ILE A 51 -10.59 10.37 5.38
C ILE A 51 -9.80 10.06 4.11
N GLY A 52 -10.49 9.64 3.05
CA GLY A 52 -9.89 9.28 1.76
C GLY A 52 -9.13 10.44 1.12
N ASP A 53 -9.67 11.65 1.15
CA ASP A 53 -8.99 12.84 0.61
C ASP A 53 -7.73 13.19 1.40
N LYS A 54 -7.75 13.02 2.74
CA LYS A 54 -6.54 13.21 3.56
C LYS A 54 -5.48 12.16 3.25
N GLN A 55 -5.86 10.89 3.17
CA GLN A 55 -4.93 9.82 2.81
C GLN A 55 -4.32 10.06 1.43
N ARG A 56 -5.14 10.46 0.45
CA ARG A 56 -4.68 10.82 -0.90
C ARG A 56 -3.69 11.99 -0.86
N PHE A 57 -4.01 13.03 -0.10
CA PHE A 57 -3.16 14.20 0.07
C PHE A 57 -1.79 13.86 0.68
N TYR A 58 -1.75 13.07 1.75
CA TYR A 58 -0.49 12.71 2.40
C TYR A 58 0.31 11.66 1.62
N ALA A 59 -0.35 10.66 1.02
CA ALA A 59 0.30 9.73 0.11
C ALA A 59 0.95 10.48 -1.05
N LYS A 60 0.25 11.46 -1.64
CA LYS A 60 0.82 12.31 -2.69
C LYS A 60 2.05 13.09 -2.21
N GLN A 61 2.02 13.65 -1.01
CA GLN A 61 3.19 14.34 -0.45
C GLN A 61 4.39 13.41 -0.22
N ILE A 62 4.17 12.17 0.22
CA ILE A 62 5.23 11.17 0.33
C ILE A 62 5.87 10.96 -1.06
N ILE A 63 5.05 10.68 -2.07
CA ILE A 63 5.54 10.39 -3.43
C ILE A 63 6.31 11.58 -3.99
N ASP A 64 5.73 12.78 -3.95
CA ASP A 64 6.35 14.00 -4.46
C ASP A 64 7.68 14.29 -3.74
N THR A 65 7.75 14.09 -2.42
CA THR A 65 8.97 14.35 -1.65
C THR A 65 10.09 13.37 -1.97
N VAL A 66 9.78 12.07 -2.07
CA VAL A 66 10.78 11.04 -2.42
C VAL A 66 11.32 11.30 -3.84
N GLU A 67 10.45 11.57 -4.81
CA GLU A 67 10.86 11.83 -6.19
C GLU A 67 11.65 13.14 -6.34
N GLN A 68 11.27 14.19 -5.62
CA GLN A 68 12.03 15.45 -5.59
C GLN A 68 13.46 15.25 -5.06
N ARG A 69 13.68 14.26 -4.20
CA ARG A 69 15.02 13.86 -3.74
C ARG A 69 15.74 12.89 -4.69
N GLY A 70 15.17 12.58 -5.84
CA GLY A 70 15.72 11.65 -6.82
C GLY A 70 15.57 10.18 -6.41
N GLY A 71 14.61 9.87 -5.52
CA GLY A 71 14.35 8.49 -5.09
C GLY A 71 13.78 7.63 -6.22
N THR A 72 14.04 6.33 -6.16
CA THR A 72 13.54 5.35 -7.12
C THR A 72 12.05 5.06 -6.89
N PRO A 73 11.31 4.51 -7.89
CA PRO A 73 9.95 4.03 -7.68
C PRO A 73 9.83 3.01 -6.54
N ASN A 74 10.86 2.19 -6.34
CA ASN A 74 10.91 1.23 -5.24
C ASN A 74 11.04 1.93 -3.87
N GLN A 75 11.85 2.99 -3.77
CA GLN A 75 11.96 3.80 -2.57
C GLN A 75 10.65 4.56 -2.27
N VAL A 76 9.95 5.02 -3.30
CA VAL A 76 8.59 5.57 -3.16
C VAL A 76 7.65 4.52 -2.58
N LEU A 77 7.63 3.31 -3.16
CA LEU A 77 6.77 2.22 -2.68
C LEU A 77 7.12 1.84 -1.24
N ALA A 78 8.40 1.82 -0.87
CA ALA A 78 8.82 1.53 0.50
C ALA A 78 8.32 2.59 1.50
N ALA A 79 8.44 3.88 1.14
CA ALA A 79 7.91 4.97 1.95
C ALA A 79 6.37 4.89 2.06
N LEU A 80 5.67 4.59 0.96
CA LEU A 80 4.21 4.41 0.99
C LEU A 80 3.80 3.19 1.84
N VAL A 81 4.53 2.08 1.76
CA VAL A 81 4.30 0.88 2.59
C VAL A 81 4.43 1.23 4.06
N ALA A 82 5.52 1.89 4.46
CA ALA A 82 5.74 2.30 5.83
C ALA A 82 4.62 3.24 6.31
N GLY A 83 4.29 4.27 5.53
CA GLY A 83 3.22 5.22 5.88
C GLY A 83 1.84 4.58 6.01
N LYS A 84 1.54 3.57 5.18
CA LYS A 84 0.27 2.83 5.25
C LYS A 84 0.24 1.89 6.46
N ALA A 85 1.31 1.14 6.68
CA ALA A 85 1.36 0.16 7.77
C ALA A 85 1.31 0.83 9.15
N GLU A 86 2.03 1.95 9.30
CA GLU A 86 2.20 2.62 10.59
C GLU A 86 1.01 3.50 10.97
N ALA A 87 0.43 4.20 9.99
CA ALA A 87 -0.53 5.24 10.27
C ALA A 87 -1.66 5.36 9.23
N ASP A 88 -1.76 4.39 8.33
CA ASP A 88 -2.79 4.34 7.29
C ASP A 88 -2.79 5.58 6.37
N TRP A 89 -1.61 6.16 6.12
CA TRP A 89 -1.40 7.47 5.46
C TRP A 89 -2.13 8.65 6.08
N MET A 90 -2.69 8.49 7.27
CA MET A 90 -2.94 9.59 8.17
C MET A 90 -1.72 9.70 9.08
N ALA A 91 -1.42 10.82 9.72
CA ALA A 91 -0.33 10.78 10.69
C ALA A 91 -0.83 10.14 11.99
N GLY A 92 0.11 9.48 12.68
CA GLY A 92 -0.18 8.58 13.78
C GLY A 92 -1.06 9.27 14.82
N GLY A 93 -2.23 8.70 15.14
CA GLY A 93 -3.35 9.34 15.85
C GLY A 93 -3.03 10.02 17.20
N GLY A 94 -2.35 11.17 17.16
CA GLY A 94 -1.92 11.97 18.29
C GLY A 94 -0.64 12.77 17.98
N ASN A 95 -0.42 13.87 18.69
CA ASN A 95 0.64 14.87 18.41
C ASN A 95 2.09 14.37 18.55
N LYS A 96 2.34 13.08 18.81
CA LYS A 96 3.66 12.56 19.18
C LYS A 96 4.36 11.81 18.04
N PHE A 97 3.61 11.16 17.14
CA PHE A 97 4.18 10.30 16.11
C PHE A 97 3.96 10.88 14.72
N ASP A 98 4.97 10.77 13.85
CA ASP A 98 4.87 11.13 12.45
C ASP A 98 4.16 10.04 11.63
N ILE A 99 4.02 10.25 10.33
CA ILE A 99 3.35 9.31 9.40
C ILE A 99 4.06 7.95 9.30
N TYR A 100 5.31 7.85 9.75
CA TYR A 100 6.09 6.60 9.80
C TYR A 100 6.10 5.98 11.20
N GLY A 101 5.29 6.51 12.12
CA GLY A 101 5.17 6.02 13.49
C GLY A 101 6.32 6.46 14.39
N TRP A 102 7.27 7.27 13.93
CA TRP A 102 8.39 7.72 14.76
C TRP A 102 8.03 8.93 15.60
N GLU A 103 8.64 9.07 16.79
CA GLU A 103 8.44 10.27 17.59
C GLU A 103 8.93 11.52 16.84
N HIS A 104 8.10 12.57 16.78
CA HIS A 104 8.45 13.82 16.14
C HIS A 104 9.69 14.44 16.78
N ARG A 105 10.60 14.96 15.93
CA ARG A 105 11.68 15.83 16.40
C ARG A 105 11.18 17.23 16.78
N LEU A 106 10.03 17.65 16.25
CA LEU A 106 9.39 18.92 16.55
C LEU A 106 8.44 18.72 17.75
N GLN A 107 8.75 19.32 18.89
CA GLN A 107 8.04 19.11 20.16
C GLN A 107 6.55 19.52 20.14
N TYR A 108 6.07 20.25 19.14
CA TYR A 108 4.66 20.68 19.02
C TYR A 108 4.28 20.93 17.55
N GLY A 109 3.13 20.39 17.11
CA GLY A 109 2.40 20.88 15.94
C GLY A 109 2.14 19.85 14.84
N ALA A 110 0.85 19.55 14.63
CA ALA A 110 0.23 18.84 13.51
C ALA A 110 1.11 17.79 12.82
N SER A 111 1.10 16.58 13.40
CA SER A 111 1.69 15.38 12.83
C SER A 111 1.31 15.17 11.35
N ASP A 112 0.12 15.64 10.99
CA ASP A 112 -0.50 15.62 9.68
C ASP A 112 -0.60 17.07 9.16
N SER A 113 0.43 17.54 8.46
CA SER A 113 0.38 18.85 7.80
C SER A 113 1.17 18.83 6.49
N ASN A 114 0.93 19.82 5.63
CA ASN A 114 1.69 20.04 4.40
C ASN A 114 3.18 20.32 4.64
N THR A 115 3.61 20.48 5.89
CA THR A 115 5.01 20.62 6.30
C THR A 115 5.54 19.41 7.06
N ALA A 116 4.71 18.73 7.86
CA ALA A 116 5.14 17.60 8.67
C ALA A 116 5.38 16.34 7.84
N THR A 117 4.49 16.02 6.89
CA THR A 117 4.64 14.84 6.03
C THR A 117 5.91 14.90 5.18
N PRO A 118 6.23 16.02 4.48
CA PRO A 118 7.47 16.12 3.72
C PRO A 118 8.71 16.08 4.63
N ALA A 119 8.67 16.71 5.82
CA ALA A 119 9.78 16.66 6.76
C ALA A 119 10.05 15.23 7.27
N ALA A 120 9.00 14.49 7.63
CA ALA A 120 9.11 13.09 8.02
C ALA A 120 9.65 12.23 6.86
N THR A 121 9.17 12.50 5.63
CA THR A 121 9.61 11.78 4.43
C THR A 121 11.07 12.06 4.10
N ASN A 122 11.52 13.31 4.27
CA ASN A 122 12.92 13.67 4.14
C ASN A 122 13.79 12.90 5.15
N ASN A 123 13.37 12.81 6.41
CA ASN A 123 14.08 12.01 7.40
C ASN A 123 14.07 10.51 7.06
N PHE A 124 12.95 9.97 6.57
CA PHE A 124 12.90 8.59 6.08
C PHE A 124 13.95 8.35 5.00
N MET A 125 14.07 9.27 4.04
CA MET A 125 15.07 9.19 2.98
C MET A 125 16.52 9.36 3.50
N ASP A 126 16.73 10.19 4.52
CA ASP A 126 18.05 10.32 5.16
C ASP A 126 18.48 9.03 5.86
N VAL A 127 17.55 8.37 6.56
CA VAL A 127 17.82 7.06 7.16
C VAL A 127 18.02 6.02 6.07
N ALA A 128 17.21 6.05 5.01
CA ALA A 128 17.31 5.12 3.90
C ALA A 128 18.68 5.14 3.21
N ALA A 129 19.32 6.32 3.12
CA ALA A 129 20.67 6.46 2.59
C ALA A 129 21.76 5.75 3.43
N THR A 130 21.46 5.35 4.67
CA THR A 130 22.38 4.62 5.55
C THR A 130 22.22 3.10 5.50
N VAL A 131 21.17 2.61 4.83
CA VAL A 131 20.80 1.20 4.84
C VAL A 131 21.39 0.49 3.61
N PRO A 132 22.15 -0.61 3.78
CA PRO A 132 22.77 -1.33 2.65
C PRO A 132 21.82 -2.35 1.99
N VAL A 133 20.51 -2.14 2.03
CA VAL A 133 19.50 -3.08 1.54
C VAL A 133 19.07 -2.71 0.13
N ASP A 134 18.94 -3.72 -0.73
CA ASP A 134 18.41 -3.58 -2.08
C ASP A 134 16.95 -3.10 -2.04
N ASP A 135 16.59 -2.12 -2.87
CA ASP A 135 15.24 -1.56 -2.93
C ASP A 135 14.24 -2.41 -3.73
N ASN A 136 14.68 -3.48 -4.40
CA ASN A 136 13.83 -4.38 -5.19
C ASN A 136 12.73 -5.09 -4.37
N ASP A 137 12.87 -5.12 -3.04
CA ASP A 137 11.80 -5.50 -2.11
C ASP A 137 11.40 -4.28 -1.26
N PRO A 138 10.33 -3.54 -1.64
CA PRO A 138 9.90 -2.36 -0.90
C PRO A 138 9.52 -2.64 0.56
N VAL A 139 9.06 -3.86 0.89
CA VAL A 139 8.68 -4.23 2.27
C VAL A 139 9.94 -4.42 3.11
N ALA A 140 10.89 -5.22 2.62
CA ALA A 140 12.15 -5.44 3.31
C ALA A 140 12.95 -4.13 3.45
N TYR A 141 12.98 -3.32 2.39
CA TYR A 141 13.61 -2.01 2.39
C TYR A 141 12.99 -1.10 3.45
N ALA A 142 11.66 -0.94 3.44
CA ALA A 142 10.95 -0.09 4.40
C ALA A 142 11.22 -0.49 5.86
N LEU A 143 11.20 -1.79 6.18
CA LEU A 143 11.52 -2.28 7.53
C LEU A 143 12.97 -2.05 7.90
N ALA A 144 13.89 -2.17 6.94
CA ALA A 144 15.30 -1.89 7.20
C ALA A 144 15.53 -0.40 7.50
N VAL A 145 14.86 0.51 6.78
CA VAL A 145 14.86 1.95 7.09
C VAL A 145 14.30 2.20 8.49
N GLN A 146 13.15 1.62 8.81
CA GLN A 146 12.52 1.75 10.12
C GLN A 146 13.46 1.35 11.26
N ARG A 147 14.08 0.17 11.14
CA ARG A 147 15.01 -0.37 12.13
C ARG A 147 16.33 0.40 12.23
N ALA A 148 16.72 1.11 11.18
CA ALA A 148 17.95 1.92 11.16
C ALA A 148 17.77 3.31 11.78
N ASP A 149 16.54 3.77 12.03
CA ASP A 149 16.32 5.09 12.62
C ASP A 149 16.87 5.16 14.06
N PRO A 150 17.68 6.18 14.40
CA PRO A 150 18.34 6.28 15.70
C PRO A 150 17.37 6.53 16.87
N ARG A 151 16.11 6.90 16.63
CA ARG A 151 15.08 7.01 17.68
C ARG A 151 14.66 5.64 18.21
N GLY A 152 15.00 4.57 17.50
CA GLY A 152 14.69 3.19 17.85
C GLY A 152 13.28 2.80 17.41
N TYR A 153 13.20 1.80 16.54
CA TYR A 153 11.95 1.21 16.11
C TYR A 153 11.63 -0.04 16.95
N ASP A 154 10.49 -0.01 17.63
CA ASP A 154 10.02 -1.11 18.47
C ASP A 154 8.72 -1.67 17.92
N GLU A 155 8.82 -2.69 17.07
CA GLU A 155 7.70 -3.35 16.40
C GLU A 155 6.58 -3.76 17.37
N LYS A 156 6.94 -4.15 18.60
CA LYS A 156 5.98 -4.55 19.62
C LYS A 156 5.18 -3.37 20.14
N LYS A 157 5.67 -2.13 20.06
CA LYS A 157 4.92 -0.93 20.45
C LYS A 157 3.96 -0.47 19.36
N HIS A 158 4.37 -0.57 18.10
CA HIS A 158 3.63 -0.07 16.94
C HIS A 158 2.40 -0.94 16.61
N PHE A 159 2.53 -2.26 16.75
CA PHE A 159 1.45 -3.20 16.43
C PHE A 159 0.80 -3.88 17.64
N ARG A 160 1.04 -3.38 18.87
CA ARG A 160 0.57 -4.01 20.13
C ARG A 160 -0.92 -4.31 20.20
N TYR A 161 -1.74 -3.55 19.47
CA TYR A 161 -3.20 -3.65 19.49
C TYR A 161 -3.73 -4.67 18.49
N LYS A 162 -2.89 -5.15 17.58
CA LYS A 162 -3.25 -6.16 16.58
C LYS A 162 -2.75 -7.51 17.07
N LYS A 163 -3.70 -8.41 17.34
CA LYS A 163 -3.37 -9.76 17.82
C LYS A 163 -2.56 -10.51 16.75
N ASP A 164 -1.44 -11.09 17.17
CA ASP A 164 -0.53 -11.89 16.32
C ASP A 164 0.10 -11.11 15.13
N ALA A 165 0.04 -9.78 15.15
CA ALA A 165 0.66 -8.95 14.13
C ALA A 165 2.18 -8.94 14.24
N THR A 166 2.84 -8.97 13.09
CA THR A 166 4.29 -8.74 12.96
C THR A 166 4.50 -7.55 12.05
N ALA A 167 5.55 -6.76 12.24
CA ALA A 167 5.83 -5.63 11.36
C ALA A 167 5.98 -6.08 9.90
N ALA A 168 6.65 -7.22 9.66
CA ALA A 168 6.73 -7.82 8.33
C ALA A 168 5.35 -8.14 7.73
N GLY A 169 4.44 -8.70 8.51
CA GLY A 169 3.08 -8.99 8.06
C GLY A 169 2.28 -7.72 7.73
N GLU A 170 2.34 -6.71 8.58
CA GLU A 170 1.61 -5.44 8.40
C GLU A 170 2.13 -4.66 7.18
N TYR A 171 3.44 -4.64 6.98
CA TYR A 171 4.06 -4.00 5.82
C TYR A 171 3.74 -4.77 4.53
N ALA A 172 3.70 -6.10 4.58
CA ALA A 172 3.27 -6.91 3.44
C ALA A 172 1.79 -6.68 3.09
N ILE A 173 0.91 -6.52 4.09
CA ILE A 173 -0.50 -6.17 3.90
C ILE A 173 -0.66 -4.78 3.28
N ALA A 174 0.22 -3.83 3.62
CA ALA A 174 0.23 -2.48 3.06
C ALA A 174 0.67 -2.40 1.59
N LEU A 175 1.51 -3.34 1.12
CA LEU A 175 2.12 -3.29 -0.21
C LEU A 175 1.13 -3.19 -1.38
N PRO A 176 0.04 -3.99 -1.46
CA PRO A 176 -0.95 -3.85 -2.52
C PRO A 176 -1.56 -2.46 -2.57
N ALA A 177 -1.94 -1.89 -1.42
CA ALA A 177 -2.50 -0.55 -1.35
C ALA A 177 -1.49 0.51 -1.81
N ALA A 178 -0.23 0.41 -1.38
CA ALA A 178 0.84 1.31 -1.81
C ALA A 178 1.06 1.29 -3.32
N LYS A 179 1.04 0.11 -3.95
CA LYS A 179 1.15 -0.03 -5.41
C LYS A 179 -0.01 0.64 -6.14
N ILE A 180 -1.24 0.42 -5.68
CA ILE A 180 -2.43 1.02 -6.29
C ILE A 180 -2.40 2.54 -6.11
N ALA A 181 -2.06 3.04 -4.92
CA ALA A 181 -1.99 4.47 -4.64
C ALA A 181 -0.94 5.17 -5.49
N TYR A 182 0.25 4.59 -5.63
CA TYR A 182 1.30 5.12 -6.50
C TYR A 182 0.83 5.18 -7.96
N ALA A 183 0.20 4.11 -8.46
CA ALA A 183 -0.33 4.06 -9.82
C ALA A 183 -1.45 5.09 -10.05
N GLU A 184 -2.43 5.19 -9.15
CA GLU A 184 -3.54 6.15 -9.23
C GLU A 184 -3.02 7.59 -9.21
N LEU A 185 -2.12 7.91 -8.28
CA LEU A 185 -1.62 9.28 -8.07
C LEU A 185 -0.64 9.76 -9.16
N ARG A 186 0.05 8.85 -9.84
CA ARG A 186 0.93 9.18 -10.98
C ARG A 186 0.25 9.09 -12.34
N SER A 187 -0.83 8.32 -12.48
CA SER A 187 -1.64 8.32 -13.70
C SER A 187 -2.57 9.53 -13.81
N SER A 188 -2.76 10.26 -12.70
CA SER A 188 -3.64 11.44 -12.62
C SER A 188 -2.92 12.78 -12.84
N GLN A 189 -1.65 12.76 -13.28
CA GLN A 189 -0.83 13.94 -13.59
C GLN A 189 -0.57 14.05 -15.09
#